data_AF-A0A9N8VH47-F1
#
_entry.id   AF-A0A9N8VH47-F1
#
_cell.length_a   1.000
_cell.length_b   1.000
_cell.length_c   1.000
_cell.angle_alpha   90.00
_cell.angle_beta   90.00
_cell.angle_gamma   90.00
#
_symmetry.space_group_name_H-M   'P 1'
#
loop_
_entity.id
_entity.type
_entity.pdbx_description
1 polymer ?
#
loop_
_entity_poly.entity_id
_entity_poly.type
_entity_poly.pdbx_seq_one_letter_code
_entity_poly.pdbx_strand_id
1 'polypeptide(L)' 'MFKKFNLKEDIATQSQVKSSVQRSIRSKILEQYKKLESVIEEVLPKKAPLVLVKWQALMIH' A
#
# COMPACT_ATOMS: atom_id res chain seq x y z
N MET A 1 15.50 -3.21 2.95
CA MET A 1 14.22 -3.34 3.68
C MET A 1 13.71 -4.78 3.76
N PHE A 2 13.94 -5.66 2.77
CA PHE A 2 13.36 -7.02 2.79
C PHE A 2 14.35 -8.13 2.40
N LYS A 3 15.39 -8.38 3.22
CA LYS A 3 16.34 -9.48 2.94
C LYS A 3 15.74 -10.86 3.28
N LYS A 4 14.89 -10.92 4.30
CA LYS A 4 14.03 -12.06 4.67
C LYS A 4 12.70 -11.47 5.14
N PHE A 5 11.67 -11.55 4.31
CA PHE A 5 10.31 -11.10 4.67
C PHE A 5 9.37 -12.28 4.49
N ASN A 6 8.68 -12.67 5.56
CA ASN A 6 7.70 -13.73 5.59
C ASN A 6 6.31 -13.13 5.87
N LEU A 7 5.42 -13.24 4.89
CA LEU A 7 4.04 -12.74 4.97
C LEU A 7 3.27 -13.25 6.20
N LYS A 8 3.57 -14.45 6.72
CA LYS A 8 2.85 -15.01 7.86
C LYS A 8 3.37 -14.50 9.20
N GLU A 9 4.66 -14.20 9.28
CA GLU A 9 5.36 -13.95 10.55
C GLU A 9 5.60 -12.45 10.77
N ASP A 10 5.82 -11.68 9.70
CA ASP A 10 6.21 -10.27 9.81
C ASP A 10 5.02 -9.31 9.78
N ILE A 11 3.82 -9.75 9.36
CA ILE A 11 2.63 -8.91 9.34
C ILE A 11 2.10 -8.72 10.76
N ALA A 12 2.15 -7.47 11.24
CA ALA A 12 1.63 -7.11 12.56
C ALA A 12 0.12 -6.80 12.51
N THR A 13 -0.32 -6.01 11.53
CA THR A 13 -1.75 -5.65 11.39
C THR A 13 -2.14 -5.42 9.94
N GLN A 14 -3.41 -5.66 9.63
CA GLN A 14 -4.04 -5.33 8.36
C GLN A 14 -5.31 -4.53 8.63
N SER A 15 -5.50 -3.41 7.94
CA SER A 15 -6.72 -2.60 8.10
C SER A 15 -7.19 -2.02 6.78
N GLN A 16 -8.50 -2.04 6.56
CA GLN A 16 -9.10 -1.41 5.39
C GLN A 16 -9.05 0.11 5.51
N VAL A 17 -8.55 0.75 4.46
CA VAL A 17 -8.36 2.19 4.38
C VAL A 17 -9.71 2.85 4.06
N LYS A 18 -10.03 3.93 4.78
CA LYS A 18 -11.22 4.75 4.50
C LYS A 18 -11.09 5.44 3.13
N SER A 19 -12.22 5.66 2.45
CA SER A 19 -12.26 6.25 1.11
C SER A 19 -11.55 7.61 0.99
N SER A 20 -11.65 8.46 2.02
CA SER A 20 -10.95 9.75 2.08
C SER A 20 -9.43 9.59 2.05
N VAL A 21 -8.90 8.64 2.80
CA VAL A 21 -7.47 8.33 2.86
C VAL A 21 -7.01 7.67 1.56
N GLN A 22 -7.80 6.74 1.00
CA GLN A 22 -7.51 6.11 -0.29
C GLN A 22 -7.36 7.15 -1.41
N ARG A 23 -8.25 8.16 -1.46
CA ARG A 23 -8.14 9.26 -2.43
C ARG A 23 -6.84 10.05 -2.25
N SER A 24 -6.47 10.38 -1.01
CA SER A 24 -5.24 11.11 -0.70
C SER A 24 -3.98 10.33 -1.11
N ILE A 25 -3.93 9.03 -0.81
CA ILE A 25 -2.83 8.13 -1.23
C ILE A 25 -2.67 8.16 -2.75
N ARG A 26 -3.79 8.03 -3.47
CA ARG A 26 -3.78 8.04 -4.94
C ARG A 26 -3.29 9.37 -5.53
N SER A 27 -3.75 10.51 -4.98
CA SER A 27 -3.27 11.83 -5.40
C SER A 27 -1.76 11.97 -5.22
N LYS A 28 -1.21 11.54 -4.08
CA LYS A 28 0.24 11.58 -3.82
C LYS A 28 1.05 10.68 -4.77
N ILE A 29 0.51 9.50 -5.10
CA ILE A 29 1.15 8.60 -6.07
C ILE A 29 1.21 9.27 -7.45
N LEU A 30 0.14 9.90 -7.92
CA LEU A 30 0.11 10.58 -9.22
C LEU A 30 1.00 11.82 -9.26
N GLU A 31 1.13 12.54 -8.14
CA GLU A 31 2.06 13.66 -8.01
C GLU A 31 3.51 13.21 -8.18
N GLN A 32 3.89 12.09 -7.55
CA GLN A 32 5.24 11.52 -7.63
C GLN A 32 5.50 10.82 -8.97
N TYR A 33 4.49 10.13 -9.51
CA TYR A 33 4.59 9.30 -10.71
C TYR A 33 3.58 9.74 -11.76
N LYS A 34 3.78 10.92 -12.34
CA LYS A 34 2.85 11.50 -13.35
C LYS A 34 2.54 10.57 -14.52
N LYS A 35 3.53 9.77 -14.97
CA LYS A 35 3.36 8.80 -16.07
C LYS A 35 2.34 7.69 -15.75
N LEU A 36 2.09 7.43 -14.46
CA LEU A 36 1.15 6.41 -14.00
C LEU A 36 -0.32 6.81 -14.21
N GLU A 37 -0.61 8.08 -14.51
CA GLU A 37 -1.97 8.57 -14.73
C GLU A 37 -2.73 7.78 -15.81
N SER A 38 -2.02 7.29 -16.83
CA SER A 38 -2.61 6.49 -17.90
C SER A 38 -3.12 5.11 -17.46
N VAL A 39 -2.55 4.52 -16.40
CA VAL A 39 -2.83 3.13 -15.98
C VAL A 39 -3.27 3.01 -14.50
N ILE A 40 -3.36 4.12 -13.77
CA ILE A 40 -3.64 4.11 -12.33
C ILE A 40 -5.02 3.50 -11.98
N GLU A 41 -5.98 3.52 -12.91
CA GLU A 41 -7.30 2.90 -12.65
C GLU A 41 -7.25 1.37 -12.72
N GLU A 42 -6.34 0.81 -13.51
CA GLU A 42 -6.11 -0.64 -13.56
C GLU A 42 -5.32 -1.11 -12.34
N VAL A 43 -4.30 -0.33 -11.94
CA VAL A 43 -3.41 -0.68 -10.82
C VAL A 43 -4.04 -0.42 -9.46
N LEU A 44 -4.78 0.68 -9.30
CA LEU A 44 -5.36 1.10 -8.02
C LEU A 44 -6.78 1.64 -8.23
N PRO A 45 -7.77 0.80 -8.56
CA PRO A 45 -9.12 1.23 -8.91
C PRO A 45 -9.80 2.05 -7.81
N LYS A 46 -10.58 3.07 -8.16
CA LYS A 46 -11.21 3.96 -7.15
C LYS A 46 -12.22 3.26 -6.25
N LYS A 47 -12.87 2.21 -6.76
CA LYS A 47 -13.94 1.47 -6.07
C LYS A 47 -13.43 0.21 -5.36
N ALA A 48 -12.18 -0.19 -5.59
CA ALA A 48 -11.60 -1.35 -4.94
C ALA A 48 -11.26 -1.02 -3.48
N PRO A 49 -11.52 -1.92 -2.52
CA PRO A 49 -11.06 -1.74 -1.14
C PRO A 49 -9.53 -1.74 -1.10
N LEU A 50 -8.95 -0.73 -0.45
CA LEU A 50 -7.51 -0.67 -0.21
C LEU A 50 -7.21 -1.15 1.21
N VAL A 51 -6.29 -2.10 1.38
CA VAL A 51 -5.86 -2.60 2.69
C VAL A 51 -4.45 -2.09 2.99
N LEU A 52 -4.29 -1.44 4.14
CA LEU A 52 -3.00 -1.08 4.70
C LEU A 52 -2.48 -2.26 5.52
N VAL A 53 -1.32 -2.77 5.12
CA VAL A 53 -0.59 -3.78 5.88
C VAL A 53 0.54 -3.09 6.63
N LYS A 54 0.59 -3.28 7.94
CA LYS A 54 1.75 -2.92 8.77
C LYS A 54 2.51 -4.18 9.09
N TRP A 55 3.82 -4.15 8.85
CA TRP A 55 4.73 -5.22 9.22
C TRP A 55 5.82 -4.69 10.15
N GLN A 56 6.40 -5.59 10.94
CA GLN A 56 7.60 -5.31 11.72
C GLN A 56 8.76 -6.09 11.11
N ALA A 57 9.90 -5.44 10.92
CA ALA A 57 11.11 -6.16 10.59
C ALA A 57 11.68 -6.72 11.90
N LEU A 58 11.44 -8.00 12.18
CA LEU A 58 12.16 -8.69 13.24
C LEU A 58 13.64 -8.75 12.84
N MET A 59 14.44 -7.82 13.34
CA MET A 59 15.90 -7.95 13.34
C MET A 59 16.24 -9.06 14.32
N ILE A 60 16.22 -10.32 13.86
CA ILE A 60 16.78 -11.43 14.62
C ILE A 60 18.30 -11.23 14.59
N HIS A 61 18.87 -10.87 15.73
CA HIS A 61 20.31 -10.72 15.95
C HIS A 61 20.94 -12.09 16.16
#